data_AF-A0A1J5SAW3-F1
#
_entry.id   AF-A0A1J5SAW3-F1
#
_cell.length_a   1.000
_cell.length_b   1.000
_cell.length_c   1.000
_cell.angle_alpha   90.00
_cell.angle_beta   90.00
_cell.angle_gamma   90.00
#
_symmetry.space_group_name_H-M   'P 1'
#
loop_
_entity.id
_entity.type
_entity.pdbx_description
1 polymer ?
#
loop_
_entity_poly.entity_id
_entity_poly.type
_entity_poly.pdbx_seq_one_letter_code
_entity_poly.pdbx_strand_id
1 'polypeptide(L)'
;MAVYAADYKLAKIVASDIQELLRATGHETRLMKAKNWLFEAALNANELHMAEAGFRGIRNKTSETTRVHLEATALLIVCLLRQKRLLEAEPLIAKALKSKAIKDPIRRRDFLQSVTSRFQLESYISAIRDLGTESFSAEAVDAEAIEAVRTKSEEELYSQIAAALPREVIEFVYKVDNAARKQLTVTEVLYLPSPTSIEKKVEQGKSFFASLKLVIWKSLCDPQSEIYKAWYTNGMAQVLSKKYYAIVITSALFDLGFAAKAVAVPATALLMKLVHLTIAWVKANLSSLTWLGDERWKAKNCTGTCWG
;
A
#
# COMPACT_ATOMS: atom_id res chain seq x y z
N MET A 1 -13.35 7.90 -6.66
CA MET A 1 -13.11 8.55 -5.35
C MET A 1 -13.35 7.60 -4.18
N ALA A 2 -14.52 6.94 -4.09
CA ALA A 2 -14.83 6.02 -2.97
C ALA A 2 -13.79 4.91 -2.72
N VAL A 3 -13.28 4.26 -3.77
CA VAL A 3 -12.28 3.17 -3.65
C VAL A 3 -10.98 3.62 -2.98
N TYR A 4 -10.46 4.79 -3.38
CA TYR A 4 -9.20 5.34 -2.86
C TYR A 4 -9.36 5.93 -1.46
N ALA A 5 -10.52 6.49 -1.16
CA ALA A 5 -10.87 6.97 0.18
C ALA A 5 -11.17 5.83 1.16
N ALA A 6 -11.08 4.57 0.72
CA ALA A 6 -11.52 3.41 1.50
C ALA A 6 -12.98 3.53 1.99
N ASP A 7 -13.82 4.26 1.25
CA ASP A 7 -15.24 4.42 1.56
C ASP A 7 -16.04 3.28 0.93
N TYR A 8 -16.01 2.13 1.62
CA TYR A 8 -16.72 0.94 1.19
C TYR A 8 -18.25 1.15 1.13
N LYS A 9 -18.81 1.98 2.02
CA LYS A 9 -20.27 2.24 2.06
C LYS A 9 -20.72 2.96 0.79
N LEU A 10 -20.04 4.06 0.43
CA LEU A 10 -20.32 4.78 -0.80
C LEU A 10 -20.03 3.91 -2.03
N ALA A 11 -18.92 3.16 -2.03
CA ALA A 11 -18.60 2.24 -3.12
C ALA A 11 -19.71 1.20 -3.34
N LYS A 12 -20.32 0.70 -2.26
CA LYS A 12 -21.42 -0.28 -2.32
C LYS A 12 -22.69 0.31 -2.94
N ILE A 13 -23.04 1.54 -2.60
CA ILE A 13 -24.19 2.26 -3.20
C ILE A 13 -23.98 2.38 -4.71
N VAL A 14 -22.86 2.97 -5.12
CA VAL A 14 -22.53 3.19 -6.54
C VAL A 14 -22.44 1.86 -7.31
N ALA A 15 -21.86 0.82 -6.71
CA ALA A 15 -21.77 -0.49 -7.34
C ALA A 15 -23.14 -1.17 -7.50
N SER A 16 -24.12 -0.88 -6.63
CA SER A 16 -25.50 -1.35 -6.77
C SER A 16 -26.16 -0.73 -8.01
N ASP A 17 -26.06 0.59 -8.15
CA ASP A 17 -26.61 1.32 -9.31
C ASP A 17 -26.00 0.81 -10.62
N ILE A 18 -24.67 0.65 -10.65
CA ILE A 18 -23.95 0.08 -11.80
C ILE A 18 -24.44 -1.36 -12.09
N GLN A 19 -24.67 -2.16 -11.05
CA GLN A 19 -25.12 -3.53 -11.22
C GLN A 19 -26.51 -3.61 -11.86
N GLU A 20 -27.44 -2.76 -11.44
CA GLU A 20 -28.79 -2.70 -12.01
C GLU A 20 -28.74 -2.40 -13.51
N LEU A 21 -27.95 -1.39 -13.90
CA LEU A 21 -27.77 -1.00 -15.30
C LEU A 21 -27.08 -2.09 -16.15
N LEU A 22 -26.01 -2.69 -15.63
CA LEU A 22 -25.21 -3.64 -16.41
C LEU A 22 -25.85 -5.03 -16.50
N ARG A 23 -26.63 -5.45 -15.50
CA ARG A 23 -27.40 -6.70 -15.57
C ARG A 23 -28.51 -6.62 -16.62
N ALA A 24 -29.27 -5.51 -16.62
CA ALA A 24 -30.34 -5.30 -17.60
C ALA A 24 -29.82 -5.34 -19.05
N THR A 25 -28.57 -4.97 -19.26
CA THR A 25 -27.93 -4.89 -20.58
C THR A 25 -26.97 -6.04 -20.89
N GLY A 26 -26.85 -7.05 -20.01
CA GLY A 26 -26.02 -8.24 -20.23
C GLY A 26 -24.50 -8.01 -20.23
N HIS A 27 -24.00 -6.87 -19.75
CA HIS A 27 -22.58 -6.50 -19.79
C HIS A 27 -21.76 -7.08 -18.61
N GLU A 28 -21.74 -8.41 -18.46
CA GLU A 28 -21.17 -9.09 -17.27
C GLU A 28 -19.68 -8.76 -17.03
N THR A 29 -18.85 -8.66 -18.08
CA THR A 29 -17.42 -8.31 -17.91
C THR A 29 -17.22 -6.93 -17.30
N ARG A 30 -18.03 -5.94 -17.72
CA ARG A 30 -17.99 -4.58 -17.14
C ARG A 30 -18.47 -4.59 -15.70
N LEU A 31 -19.47 -5.43 -15.40
CA LEU A 31 -19.97 -5.61 -14.05
C LEU A 31 -18.90 -6.22 -13.14
N MET A 32 -18.18 -7.25 -13.58
CA MET A 32 -17.09 -7.85 -12.81
C MET A 32 -15.95 -6.84 -12.56
N LYS A 33 -15.64 -5.99 -13.53
CA LYS A 33 -14.68 -4.88 -13.34
C LYS A 33 -15.15 -3.88 -12.28
N ALA A 34 -16.42 -3.49 -12.31
CA ALA A 34 -16.99 -2.60 -11.28
C ALA A 34 -17.00 -3.26 -9.89
N LYS A 35 -17.23 -4.57 -9.81
CA LYS A 35 -17.16 -5.32 -8.56
C LYS A 35 -15.73 -5.47 -8.03
N ASN A 36 -14.72 -5.58 -8.89
CA ASN A 36 -13.32 -5.52 -8.45
C ASN A 36 -13.07 -4.23 -7.67
N TRP A 37 -13.56 -3.09 -8.18
CA TRP A 37 -13.44 -1.80 -7.50
C TRP A 37 -14.18 -1.74 -6.16
N LEU A 38 -15.39 -2.32 -6.10
CA LEU A 38 -16.13 -2.42 -4.84
C LEU A 38 -15.34 -3.19 -3.77
N PHE A 39 -14.78 -4.35 -4.12
CA PHE A 39 -14.06 -5.19 -3.18
C PHE A 39 -12.65 -4.69 -2.89
N GLU A 40 -12.05 -3.92 -3.79
CA GLU A 40 -10.84 -3.14 -3.51
C GLU A 40 -11.12 -2.04 -2.47
N ALA A 41 -12.28 -1.38 -2.55
CA ALA A 41 -12.70 -0.43 -1.51
C ALA A 41 -12.87 -1.12 -0.16
N ALA A 42 -13.48 -2.32 -0.13
CA ALA A 42 -13.59 -3.15 1.07
C ALA A 42 -12.20 -3.53 1.63
N LEU A 43 -11.27 -3.95 0.77
CA LEU A 43 -9.89 -4.27 1.16
C LEU A 43 -9.20 -3.06 1.79
N ASN A 44 -9.31 -1.88 1.18
CA ASN A 44 -8.72 -0.64 1.70
C ASN A 44 -9.39 -0.18 3.02
N ALA A 45 -10.67 -0.49 3.19
CA ALA A 45 -11.43 -0.28 4.43
C ALA A 45 -11.11 -1.30 5.52
N ASN A 46 -10.24 -2.28 5.25
CA ASN A 46 -9.93 -3.41 6.12
C ASN A 46 -11.11 -4.36 6.38
N GLU A 47 -12.12 -4.35 5.51
CA GLU A 47 -13.25 -5.29 5.49
C GLU A 47 -12.83 -6.61 4.80
N LEU A 48 -11.81 -7.28 5.37
CA LEU A 48 -11.06 -8.35 4.70
C LEU A 48 -11.93 -9.55 4.30
N HIS A 49 -12.90 -9.94 5.13
CA HIS A 49 -13.81 -11.06 4.82
C HIS A 49 -14.72 -10.74 3.63
N MET A 50 -15.25 -9.52 3.56
CA MET A 50 -16.09 -9.07 2.45
C MET A 50 -15.29 -8.97 1.16
N ALA A 51 -14.08 -8.41 1.24
CA ALA A 51 -13.16 -8.32 0.10
C ALA A 51 -12.80 -9.70 -0.44
N GLU A 52 -12.39 -10.62 0.45
CA GLU A 52 -12.02 -11.99 0.08
C GLU A 52 -13.17 -12.73 -0.62
N ALA A 53 -14.36 -12.74 0.00
CA ALA A 53 -15.54 -13.39 -0.57
C ALA A 53 -15.88 -12.81 -1.95
N GLY A 54 -15.78 -11.48 -2.08
CA GLY A 54 -16.02 -10.76 -3.32
C GLY A 54 -15.06 -11.14 -4.44
N PHE A 55 -13.75 -11.13 -4.19
CA PHE A 55 -12.75 -11.50 -5.19
C PHE A 55 -12.85 -12.98 -5.59
N ARG A 56 -13.14 -13.88 -4.65
CA ARG A 56 -13.44 -15.29 -4.98
C ARG A 56 -14.65 -15.39 -5.89
N GLY A 57 -15.72 -14.64 -5.62
CA GLY A 57 -16.91 -14.57 -6.47
C GLY A 57 -16.62 -14.08 -7.89
N ILE A 58 -15.78 -13.05 -8.04
CA ILE A 58 -15.38 -12.54 -9.37
C ILE A 58 -14.54 -13.58 -10.11
N ARG A 59 -13.59 -14.22 -9.45
CA ARG A 59 -12.76 -15.27 -10.06
C ARG A 59 -13.60 -16.44 -10.57
N ASN A 60 -14.65 -16.82 -9.83
CA ASN A 60 -15.57 -17.88 -10.26
C ASN A 60 -16.42 -17.51 -11.49
N LYS A 61 -16.58 -16.21 -11.77
CA LYS A 61 -17.39 -15.69 -12.87
C LYS A 61 -16.59 -15.19 -14.07
N THR A 62 -15.27 -15.19 -13.98
CA THR A 62 -14.38 -14.64 -15.01
C THR A 62 -13.36 -15.69 -15.44
N SER A 63 -13.08 -15.74 -16.74
CA SER A 63 -12.07 -16.65 -17.29
C SER A 63 -10.66 -16.28 -16.81
N GLU A 64 -9.85 -17.29 -16.49
CA GLU A 64 -8.46 -17.14 -16.01
C GLU A 64 -7.54 -16.38 -16.99
N THR A 65 -7.92 -16.31 -18.28
CA THR A 65 -7.17 -15.59 -19.32
C THR A 65 -7.48 -14.10 -19.38
N THR A 66 -8.44 -13.61 -18.59
CA THR A 66 -8.87 -12.21 -18.58
C THR A 66 -8.09 -11.37 -17.57
N ARG A 67 -7.92 -10.07 -17.89
CA ARG A 67 -7.33 -9.11 -16.95
C ARG A 67 -8.15 -8.95 -15.66
N VAL A 68 -9.48 -9.02 -15.76
CA VAL A 68 -10.38 -8.91 -14.59
C VAL A 68 -10.13 -10.05 -13.60
N HIS A 69 -9.93 -11.28 -14.10
CA HIS A 69 -9.57 -12.41 -13.25
C HIS A 69 -8.19 -12.23 -12.61
N LEU A 70 -7.21 -11.74 -13.38
CA LEU A 70 -5.87 -11.46 -12.87
C LEU A 70 -5.89 -10.40 -11.75
N GLU A 71 -6.63 -9.30 -11.94
CA GLU A 71 -6.84 -8.25 -10.94
C GLU A 71 -7.46 -8.82 -9.66
N ALA A 72 -8.56 -9.57 -9.79
CA ALA A 72 -9.23 -10.19 -8.66
C ALA A 72 -8.31 -11.16 -7.91
N THR A 73 -7.47 -11.90 -8.64
CA THR A 73 -6.49 -12.84 -8.06
C THR A 73 -5.38 -12.09 -7.31
N ALA A 74 -4.84 -11.02 -7.87
CA ALA A 74 -3.81 -10.20 -7.22
C ALA A 74 -4.34 -9.58 -5.92
N LEU A 75 -5.56 -9.04 -5.93
CA LEU A 75 -6.18 -8.43 -4.75
C LEU A 75 -6.60 -9.47 -3.70
N LEU A 76 -7.02 -10.67 -4.13
CA LEU A 76 -7.27 -11.79 -3.23
C LEU A 76 -6.01 -12.24 -2.49
N ILE A 77 -4.86 -12.27 -3.17
CA ILE A 77 -3.56 -12.55 -2.52
C ILE A 77 -3.30 -11.53 -1.42
N VAL A 78 -3.49 -10.23 -1.69
CA VAL A 78 -3.33 -9.18 -0.68
C VAL A 78 -4.25 -9.41 0.53
N CYS A 79 -5.51 -9.81 0.30
CA CYS A 79 -6.43 -10.15 1.40
C CYS A 79 -5.87 -11.28 2.28
N LEU A 80 -5.36 -12.35 1.66
CA LEU A 80 -4.80 -13.51 2.38
C LEU A 80 -3.52 -13.15 3.13
N LEU A 81 -2.64 -12.35 2.51
CA LEU A 81 -1.42 -11.86 3.16
C LEU A 81 -1.76 -11.00 4.39
N ARG A 82 -2.75 -10.10 4.29
CA ARG A 82 -3.24 -9.31 5.45
C ARG A 82 -3.78 -10.16 6.59
N GLN A 83 -4.33 -11.32 6.27
CA GLN A 83 -4.81 -12.31 7.24
C GLN A 83 -3.72 -13.29 7.69
N LYS A 84 -2.44 -13.08 7.33
CA LYS A 84 -1.30 -13.98 7.60
C LYS A 84 -1.50 -15.42 7.05
N ARG A 85 -2.38 -15.61 6.07
CA ARG A 85 -2.73 -16.91 5.43
C ARG A 85 -1.83 -17.23 4.24
N LEU A 86 -0.52 -17.31 4.46
CA LEU A 86 0.47 -17.49 3.39
C LEU A 86 0.25 -18.78 2.58
N LEU A 87 -0.04 -19.91 3.25
CA LEU A 87 -0.23 -21.20 2.59
C LEU A 87 -1.34 -21.18 1.52
N GLU A 88 -2.39 -20.37 1.73
CA GLU A 88 -3.45 -20.18 0.75
C GLU A 88 -3.09 -19.15 -0.33
N ALA A 89 -2.23 -18.18 0.00
CA ALA A 89 -1.77 -17.15 -0.92
C ALA A 89 -0.79 -17.71 -1.97
N GLU A 90 0.12 -18.60 -1.58
CA GLU A 90 1.15 -19.18 -2.46
C GLU A 90 0.63 -19.77 -3.78
N PRO A 91 -0.38 -20.65 -3.81
CA PRO A 91 -0.91 -21.17 -5.08
C PRO A 91 -1.53 -20.06 -5.94
N LEU A 92 -2.09 -19.00 -5.33
CA LEU A 92 -2.62 -17.87 -6.07
C LEU A 92 -1.51 -16.95 -6.60
N ILE A 93 -0.43 -16.75 -5.85
CA ILE A 93 0.78 -16.06 -6.31
C ILE A 93 1.30 -16.74 -7.57
N ALA A 94 1.42 -18.06 -7.56
CA ALA A 94 1.82 -18.82 -8.74
C ALA A 94 0.88 -18.59 -9.93
N LYS A 95 -0.44 -18.59 -9.73
CA LYS A 95 -1.43 -18.33 -10.78
C LYS A 95 -1.34 -16.91 -11.34
N ALA A 96 -1.26 -15.91 -10.47
CA ALA A 96 -1.18 -14.50 -10.87
C ALA A 96 0.12 -14.22 -11.65
N LEU A 97 1.25 -14.71 -11.13
CA LEU A 97 2.54 -14.52 -11.76
C LEU A 97 2.64 -15.30 -13.07
N LYS A 98 2.07 -16.50 -13.22
CA LYS A 98 2.12 -17.25 -14.50
C LYS A 98 1.02 -16.88 -15.51
N SER A 99 0.16 -15.93 -15.18
CA SER A 99 -0.96 -15.56 -16.05
C SER A 99 -0.51 -15.01 -17.41
N LYS A 100 -1.19 -15.45 -18.47
CA LYS A 100 -1.02 -14.98 -19.86
C LYS A 100 -1.99 -13.84 -20.23
N ALA A 101 -2.69 -13.26 -19.26
CA ALA A 101 -3.67 -12.19 -19.51
C ALA A 101 -3.00 -10.87 -20.00
N ILE A 102 -1.70 -10.70 -19.75
CA ILE A 102 -0.90 -9.56 -20.24
C ILE A 102 0.07 -10.08 -21.28
N LYS A 103 -0.18 -9.75 -22.55
CA LYS A 103 0.65 -10.19 -23.68
C LYS A 103 1.82 -9.27 -23.97
N ASP A 104 1.68 -7.98 -23.66
CA ASP A 104 2.69 -6.97 -23.93
C ASP A 104 3.86 -7.10 -22.94
N PRO A 105 5.11 -7.31 -23.41
CA PRO A 105 6.27 -7.54 -22.55
C PRO A 105 6.57 -6.39 -21.57
N ILE A 106 6.38 -5.13 -22.00
CA ILE A 106 6.66 -3.96 -21.16
C ILE A 106 5.65 -3.90 -20.02
N ARG A 107 4.35 -3.93 -20.33
CA ARG A 107 3.27 -3.98 -19.32
C ARG A 107 3.36 -5.20 -18.42
N ARG A 108 3.88 -6.32 -18.95
CA ARG A 108 4.11 -7.54 -18.20
C ARG A 108 5.23 -7.35 -17.17
N ARG A 109 6.35 -6.74 -17.54
CA ARG A 109 7.41 -6.35 -16.61
C ARG A 109 6.89 -5.41 -15.53
N ASP A 110 6.18 -4.36 -15.92
CA ASP A 110 5.62 -3.37 -14.97
C ASP A 110 4.65 -4.04 -13.99
N PHE A 111 3.80 -4.95 -14.50
CA PHE A 111 2.92 -5.75 -13.66
C PHE A 111 3.69 -6.58 -12.65
N LEU A 112 4.73 -7.32 -13.07
CA LEU A 112 5.53 -8.18 -12.19
C LEU A 112 6.25 -7.40 -11.08
N GLN A 113 6.80 -6.24 -11.43
CA GLN A 113 7.43 -5.35 -10.45
C GLN A 113 6.42 -4.80 -9.45
N SER A 114 5.29 -4.28 -9.96
CA SER A 114 4.23 -3.70 -9.14
C SER A 114 3.60 -4.73 -8.20
N VAL A 115 3.27 -5.92 -8.73
CA VAL A 115 2.58 -6.97 -7.97
C VAL A 115 3.45 -7.54 -6.85
N THR A 116 4.71 -7.82 -7.15
CA THR A 116 5.65 -8.38 -6.17
C THR A 116 5.98 -7.34 -5.12
N SER A 117 6.18 -6.08 -5.52
CA SER A 117 6.36 -4.97 -4.58
C SER A 117 5.17 -4.85 -3.64
N ARG A 118 3.93 -4.86 -4.15
CA ARG A 118 2.76 -4.78 -3.25
C ARG A 118 2.67 -5.95 -2.30
N PHE A 119 2.91 -7.19 -2.75
CA PHE A 119 2.91 -8.34 -1.87
C PHE A 119 3.92 -8.16 -0.73
N GLN A 120 5.11 -7.66 -1.05
CA GLN A 120 6.14 -7.35 -0.06
C GLN A 120 5.68 -6.27 0.93
N LEU A 121 5.13 -5.14 0.43
CA LEU A 121 4.68 -4.03 1.29
C LEU A 121 3.54 -4.47 2.23
N GLU A 122 2.57 -5.21 1.70
CA GLU A 122 1.45 -5.74 2.49
C GLU A 122 1.92 -6.80 3.49
N SER A 123 3.01 -7.52 3.19
CA SER A 123 3.62 -8.47 4.11
C SER A 123 4.27 -7.78 5.31
N TYR A 124 4.91 -6.62 5.11
CA TYR A 124 5.41 -5.82 6.23
C TYR A 124 4.28 -5.35 7.15
N ILE A 125 3.23 -4.74 6.58
CA ILE A 125 2.09 -4.22 7.36
C ILE A 125 1.35 -5.31 8.11
N SER A 126 1.17 -6.47 7.48
CA SER A 126 0.47 -7.59 8.11
C SER A 126 1.31 -8.25 9.20
N ALA A 127 2.60 -8.49 8.95
CA ALA A 127 3.46 -9.17 9.91
C ALA A 127 3.74 -8.31 11.15
N ILE A 128 3.92 -7.00 10.99
CA ILE A 128 4.21 -6.09 12.10
C ILE A 128 3.00 -5.91 13.05
N ARG A 129 1.79 -6.26 12.59
CA ARG A 129 0.56 -6.02 13.32
C ARG A 129 0.55 -6.75 14.67
N ASP A 130 0.22 -6.01 15.71
CA ASP A 130 0.10 -6.46 17.11
C ASP A 130 1.42 -6.95 17.75
N LEU A 131 2.58 -6.52 17.23
CA LEU A 131 3.90 -6.91 17.75
C LEU A 131 4.57 -5.89 18.68
N GLY A 132 4.04 -4.68 18.80
CA GLY A 132 4.68 -3.61 19.60
C GLY A 132 3.86 -3.24 20.82
N THR A 133 4.44 -3.42 22.01
CA THR A 133 3.79 -3.11 23.29
C THR A 133 4.35 -1.88 23.99
N GLU A 134 5.28 -1.14 23.37
CA GLU A 134 5.80 0.07 23.99
C GLU A 134 4.72 1.17 24.00
N SER A 135 4.94 2.23 24.76
CA SER A 135 4.12 3.43 24.66
C SER A 135 5.04 4.63 24.56
N PHE A 136 4.78 5.52 23.62
CA PHE A 136 5.53 6.76 23.45
C PHE A 136 4.58 7.89 23.06
N SER A 137 4.93 9.11 23.43
CA SER A 137 4.14 10.28 23.06
C SER A 137 4.63 10.91 21.75
N ALA A 138 3.72 11.56 21.02
CA ALA A 138 4.06 12.27 19.80
C ALA A 138 5.08 13.41 20.07
N GLU A 139 5.04 14.01 21.26
CA GLU A 139 5.96 15.06 21.69
C GLU A 139 7.39 14.53 21.85
N ALA A 140 7.55 13.32 22.41
CA ALA A 140 8.86 12.69 22.55
C ALA A 140 9.43 12.29 21.18
N VAL A 141 8.57 11.78 20.29
CA VAL A 141 8.96 11.45 18.91
C VAL A 141 9.39 12.69 18.14
N ASP A 142 8.64 13.79 18.26
CA ASP A 142 8.95 15.08 17.63
C ASP A 142 10.32 15.62 18.04
N ALA A 143 10.59 15.68 19.35
CA ALA A 143 11.84 16.20 19.89
C ALA A 143 13.06 15.41 19.39
N GLU A 144 12.99 14.08 19.40
CA GLU A 144 14.07 13.22 18.93
C GLU A 144 14.19 13.20 17.40
N ALA A 145 13.07 13.35 16.68
CA ALA A 145 13.08 13.42 15.22
C ALA A 145 13.75 14.71 14.73
N ILE A 146 13.54 15.85 15.39
CA ILE A 146 14.23 17.11 15.06
C ILE A 146 15.74 16.94 15.16
N GLU A 147 16.23 16.27 16.22
CA GLU A 147 17.65 16.01 16.38
C GLU A 147 18.17 15.03 15.33
N ALA A 148 17.40 13.97 15.04
CA ALA A 148 17.74 12.99 14.00
C ALA A 148 17.82 13.60 12.59
N VAL A 149 16.96 14.59 12.27
CA VAL A 149 16.99 15.30 10.99
C VAL A 149 18.34 16.02 10.80
N ARG A 150 18.88 16.61 11.88
CA ARG A 150 20.13 17.38 11.87
C ARG A 150 21.37 16.49 11.84
N THR A 151 21.34 15.36 12.53
CA THR A 151 22.54 14.57 12.83
C THR A 151 22.70 13.30 11.99
N LYS A 152 21.63 12.80 11.36
CA LYS A 152 21.64 11.50 10.66
C LYS A 152 21.36 11.65 9.18
N SER A 153 22.00 10.84 8.36
CA SER A 153 21.72 10.64 6.93
C SER A 153 20.44 9.82 6.71
N GLU A 154 19.87 9.83 5.50
CA GLU A 154 18.69 9.00 5.20
C GLU A 154 18.98 7.50 5.34
N GLU A 155 20.17 7.04 4.92
CA GLU A 155 20.55 5.62 5.01
C GLU A 155 20.67 5.14 6.46
N GLU A 156 21.16 5.99 7.36
CA GLU A 156 21.19 5.70 8.81
C GLU A 156 19.78 5.62 9.40
N LEU A 157 18.87 6.50 8.98
CA LEU A 157 17.47 6.46 9.40
C LEU A 157 16.78 5.18 8.93
N TYR A 158 16.97 4.78 7.67
CA TYR A 158 16.46 3.51 7.16
C TYR A 158 17.07 2.31 7.90
N SER A 159 18.37 2.35 8.21
CA SER A 159 19.02 1.29 8.97
C SER A 159 18.48 1.16 10.40
N GLN A 160 18.13 2.28 11.04
CA GLN A 160 17.49 2.29 12.37
C GLN A 160 16.09 1.68 12.32
N ILE A 161 15.29 2.03 11.32
CA ILE A 161 13.98 1.40 11.10
C ILE A 161 14.15 -0.12 11.00
N ALA A 162 15.06 -0.59 10.13
CA ALA A 162 15.26 -2.02 9.93
C ALA A 162 15.77 -2.75 11.18
N ALA A 163 16.66 -2.12 11.95
CA ALA A 163 17.18 -2.69 13.19
C ALA A 163 16.09 -2.83 14.28
N ALA A 164 15.05 -2.00 14.22
CA ALA A 164 13.93 -2.04 15.16
C ALA A 164 12.79 -3.00 14.73
N LEU A 165 12.88 -3.61 13.53
CA LEU A 165 11.89 -4.59 13.09
C LEU A 165 12.10 -5.95 13.76
N PRO A 166 11.06 -6.60 14.28
CA PRO A 166 11.14 -7.97 14.77
C PRO A 166 11.58 -8.93 13.67
N ARG A 167 12.39 -9.92 14.02
CA ARG A 167 12.90 -10.93 13.07
C ARG A 167 11.77 -11.67 12.33
N GLU A 168 10.67 -11.96 13.04
CA GLU A 168 9.49 -12.62 12.49
C GLU A 168 8.87 -11.86 11.31
N VAL A 169 8.94 -10.53 11.32
CA VAL A 169 8.46 -9.67 10.21
C VAL A 169 9.33 -9.86 8.97
N ILE A 170 10.64 -9.85 9.16
CA ILE A 170 11.60 -10.06 8.07
C ILE A 170 11.43 -11.46 7.48
N GLU A 171 11.28 -12.48 8.33
CA GLU A 171 11.07 -13.86 7.89
C GLU A 171 9.76 -14.04 7.11
N PHE A 172 8.67 -13.38 7.53
CA PHE A 172 7.41 -13.44 6.80
C PHE A 172 7.54 -12.79 5.40
N VAL A 173 8.12 -11.59 5.33
CA VAL A 173 8.36 -10.90 4.05
C VAL A 173 9.24 -11.72 3.13
N TYR A 174 10.30 -12.34 3.66
CA TYR A 174 11.20 -13.20 2.90
C TYR A 174 10.48 -14.44 2.33
N LYS A 175 9.60 -15.08 3.13
CA LYS A 175 8.79 -16.21 2.64
C LYS A 175 7.91 -15.81 1.46
N VAL A 176 7.27 -14.64 1.52
CA VAL A 176 6.44 -14.12 0.43
C VAL A 176 7.24 -13.79 -0.83
N ASP A 177 8.38 -13.11 -0.67
CA ASP A 177 9.28 -12.80 -1.80
C ASP A 177 9.81 -14.09 -2.46
N ASN A 178 10.23 -15.07 -1.66
CA ASN A 178 10.67 -16.37 -2.16
C ASN A 178 9.55 -17.12 -2.89
N ALA A 179 8.32 -17.09 -2.35
CA ALA A 179 7.16 -17.68 -2.99
C ALA A 179 6.87 -17.04 -4.36
N ALA A 180 7.08 -15.73 -4.52
CA ALA A 180 6.95 -15.04 -5.80
C ALA A 180 8.07 -15.41 -6.77
N ARG A 181 9.34 -15.30 -6.36
CA ARG A 181 10.51 -15.53 -7.23
C ARG A 181 10.56 -16.93 -7.81
N LYS A 182 10.18 -17.96 -7.04
CA LYS A 182 10.11 -19.35 -7.50
C LYS A 182 9.17 -19.56 -8.69
N GLN A 183 8.26 -18.61 -8.96
CA GLN A 183 7.29 -18.70 -10.04
C GLN A 183 7.72 -17.97 -11.31
N LEU A 184 8.81 -17.22 -11.25
CA LEU A 184 9.31 -16.39 -12.34
C LEU A 184 10.44 -17.09 -13.09
N THR A 185 10.56 -16.79 -14.38
CA THR A 185 11.72 -17.20 -15.18
C THR A 185 12.97 -16.45 -14.75
N VAL A 186 14.16 -16.95 -15.10
CA VAL A 186 15.45 -16.27 -14.79
C VAL A 186 15.43 -14.82 -15.27
N THR A 187 14.91 -14.56 -16.48
CA THR A 187 14.79 -13.21 -17.03
C THR A 187 13.82 -12.34 -16.24
N GLU A 188 12.68 -12.88 -15.82
CA GLU A 188 11.69 -12.13 -15.03
C GLU A 188 12.18 -11.82 -13.61
N VAL A 189 12.97 -12.71 -13.01
CA VAL A 189 13.60 -12.48 -11.68
C VAL A 189 14.52 -11.26 -11.73
N LEU A 190 15.21 -11.01 -12.86
CA LEU A 190 16.07 -9.82 -13.03
C LEU A 190 15.30 -8.50 -13.05
N TYR A 191 13.97 -8.52 -13.21
CA TYR A 191 13.15 -7.32 -13.07
C TYR A 191 12.95 -6.91 -11.62
N LEU A 192 13.15 -7.83 -10.67
CA LEU A 192 12.98 -7.58 -9.25
C LEU A 192 14.32 -7.15 -8.64
N PRO A 193 14.30 -6.41 -7.50
CA PRO A 193 15.51 -6.19 -6.69
C PRO A 193 16.20 -7.52 -6.37
N SER A 194 17.52 -7.53 -6.20
CA SER A 194 18.23 -8.79 -5.92
C SER A 194 17.86 -9.34 -4.53
N PRO A 195 17.86 -10.67 -4.31
CA PRO A 195 17.61 -11.23 -2.98
C PRO A 195 18.59 -10.69 -1.93
N THR A 196 19.86 -10.51 -2.32
CA THR A 196 20.89 -9.91 -1.46
C THR A 196 20.58 -8.46 -1.10
N SER A 197 19.84 -7.71 -1.93
CA SER A 197 19.41 -6.36 -1.55
C SER A 197 18.34 -6.42 -0.46
N ILE A 198 17.49 -7.45 -0.42
CA ILE A 198 16.46 -7.63 0.64
C ILE A 198 17.09 -7.94 2.01
N GLU A 199 18.29 -8.51 2.03
CA GLU A 199 19.04 -8.77 3.26
C GLU A 199 19.75 -7.52 3.81
N LYS A 200 19.93 -6.47 2.98
CA LYS A 200 20.54 -5.22 3.42
C LYS A 200 19.56 -4.47 4.33
N LYS A 201 19.99 -4.16 5.56
CA LYS A 201 19.22 -3.38 6.53
C LYS A 201 18.64 -2.09 5.94
N VAL A 202 19.43 -1.33 5.17
CA VAL A 202 18.96 -0.10 4.52
C VAL A 202 17.74 -0.35 3.63
N GLU A 203 17.76 -1.40 2.81
CA GLU A 203 16.67 -1.70 1.88
C GLU A 203 15.43 -2.27 2.59
N GLN A 204 15.62 -3.01 3.68
CA GLN A 204 14.52 -3.41 4.58
C GLN A 204 13.84 -2.18 5.17
N GLY A 205 14.63 -1.22 5.67
CA GLY A 205 14.14 0.05 6.19
C GLY A 205 13.37 0.87 5.16
N LYS A 206 13.91 0.97 3.93
CA LYS A 206 13.22 1.62 2.80
C LYS A 206 11.90 0.94 2.47
N SER A 207 11.89 -0.39 2.40
CA SER A 207 10.70 -1.17 2.05
C SER A 207 9.61 -1.07 3.14
N PHE A 208 10.00 -1.18 4.40
CA PHE A 208 9.10 -0.98 5.52
C PHE A 208 8.56 0.45 5.56
N PHE A 209 9.42 1.46 5.41
CA PHE A 209 8.98 2.86 5.37
C PHE A 209 8.04 3.13 4.19
N ALA A 210 8.30 2.53 3.01
CA ALA A 210 7.39 2.57 1.88
C ALA A 210 6.02 1.94 2.19
N SER A 211 5.99 0.88 3.00
CA SER A 211 4.77 0.25 3.47
C SER A 211 4.03 1.16 4.45
N LEU A 212 4.74 1.76 5.41
CA LEU A 212 4.20 2.70 6.39
C LEU A 212 3.60 3.93 5.72
N LYS A 213 4.21 4.44 4.64
CA LYS A 213 3.65 5.54 3.82
C LYS A 213 2.24 5.23 3.32
N LEU A 214 1.92 3.98 2.99
CA LEU A 214 0.56 3.60 2.55
C LEU A 214 -0.48 3.78 3.67
N VAL A 215 -0.07 3.52 4.91
CA VAL A 215 -0.93 3.69 6.10
C VAL A 215 -1.06 5.17 6.44
N ILE A 216 0.06 5.90 6.48
CA ILE A 216 0.10 7.35 6.73
C ILE A 216 -0.77 8.11 5.74
N TRP A 217 -0.69 7.74 4.46
CA TRP A 217 -1.43 8.40 3.38
C TRP A 217 -2.94 8.35 3.61
N LYS A 218 -3.45 7.24 4.18
CA LYS A 218 -4.87 7.13 4.55
C LYS A 218 -5.25 8.23 5.56
N SER A 219 -4.45 8.43 6.61
CA SER A 219 -4.70 9.44 7.63
C SER A 219 -4.54 10.87 7.13
N LEU A 220 -3.66 11.09 6.13
CA LEU A 220 -3.45 12.39 5.50
C LEU A 220 -4.51 12.75 4.47
N CYS A 221 -5.19 11.77 3.86
CA CYS A 221 -6.15 11.98 2.78
C CYS A 221 -7.61 11.69 3.15
N ASP A 222 -7.89 11.29 4.39
CA ASP A 222 -9.24 11.12 4.89
C ASP A 222 -9.88 12.50 5.16
N PRO A 223 -10.95 12.91 4.45
CA PRO A 223 -11.62 14.18 4.68
C PRO A 223 -12.13 14.38 6.11
N GLN A 224 -12.35 13.30 6.85
CA GLN A 224 -12.78 13.34 8.25
C GLN A 224 -11.61 13.54 9.23
N SER A 225 -10.38 13.29 8.79
CA SER A 225 -9.18 13.45 9.61
C SER A 225 -8.93 14.92 9.96
N GLU A 226 -8.67 15.18 11.24
CA GLU A 226 -8.27 16.52 11.70
C GLU A 226 -6.98 17.00 11.02
N ILE A 227 -6.08 16.08 10.65
CA ILE A 227 -4.86 16.42 9.92
C ILE A 227 -5.19 16.86 8.49
N TYR A 228 -6.11 16.16 7.81
CA TYR A 228 -6.56 16.56 6.46
C TYR A 228 -7.22 17.93 6.51
N LYS A 229 -8.13 18.17 7.46
CA LYS A 229 -8.79 19.47 7.62
C LYS A 229 -7.75 20.56 7.87
N ALA A 230 -6.84 20.36 8.83
CA ALA A 230 -5.78 21.32 9.15
C ALA A 230 -4.87 21.64 7.97
N TRP A 231 -4.49 20.62 7.18
CA TRP A 231 -3.71 20.81 5.96
C TRP A 231 -4.50 21.59 4.92
N TYR A 232 -5.71 21.15 4.60
CA TYR A 232 -6.53 21.74 3.54
C TYR A 232 -6.93 23.19 3.85
N THR A 233 -7.22 23.52 5.11
CA THR A 233 -7.67 24.87 5.50
C THR A 233 -6.53 25.83 5.80
N ASN A 234 -5.41 25.37 6.36
CA ASN A 234 -4.37 26.25 6.92
C ASN A 234 -2.97 26.04 6.29
N GLY A 235 -2.86 25.11 5.33
CA GLY A 235 -1.63 24.84 4.59
C GLY A 235 -0.58 24.03 5.37
N MET A 236 0.46 23.58 4.66
CA MET A 236 1.53 22.74 5.20
C MET A 236 2.32 23.39 6.34
N ALA A 237 2.41 24.72 6.39
CA ALA A 237 3.11 25.44 7.45
C ALA A 237 2.49 25.16 8.83
N GLN A 238 1.16 25.05 8.91
CA GLN A 238 0.49 24.72 10.17
C GLN A 238 0.61 23.23 10.51
N VAL A 239 0.65 22.36 9.50
CA VAL A 239 0.92 20.92 9.68
C VAL A 239 2.27 20.71 10.38
N LEU A 240 3.27 21.48 9.96
CA LEU A 240 4.62 21.46 10.55
C LEU A 240 4.68 22.12 11.94
N SER A 241 4.05 23.29 12.12
CA SER A 241 4.14 24.02 13.40
C SER A 241 3.39 23.34 14.55
N LYS A 242 2.31 22.60 14.24
CA LYS A 242 1.53 21.84 15.23
C LYS A 242 1.98 20.39 15.38
N LYS A 243 3.14 20.01 14.83
CA LYS A 243 3.74 18.67 14.99
C LYS A 243 2.84 17.53 14.47
N TYR A 244 1.95 17.82 13.52
CA TYR A 244 1.00 16.82 13.01
C TYR A 244 1.71 15.65 12.34
N TYR A 245 2.92 15.83 11.81
CA TYR A 245 3.73 14.74 11.27
C TYR A 245 4.07 13.68 12.35
N ALA A 246 4.43 14.09 13.56
CA ALA A 246 4.75 13.16 14.65
C ALA A 246 3.47 12.46 15.14
N ILE A 247 2.37 13.20 15.22
CA ILE A 247 1.05 12.66 15.55
C ILE A 247 0.61 11.60 14.54
N VAL A 248 0.72 11.89 13.24
CA VAL A 248 0.32 10.96 12.15
C VAL A 248 1.16 9.68 12.16
N ILE A 249 2.47 9.79 12.34
CA ILE A 249 3.34 8.60 12.41
C ILE A 249 2.99 7.77 13.64
N THR A 250 2.85 8.42 14.79
CA THR A 250 2.54 7.76 16.07
C THR A 250 1.18 7.08 16.01
N SER A 251 0.15 7.76 15.50
CA SER A 251 -1.18 7.17 15.34
C SER A 251 -1.19 6.02 14.34
N ALA A 252 -0.52 6.16 13.19
CA ALA A 252 -0.41 5.08 12.22
C ALA A 252 0.27 3.83 12.79
N LEU A 253 1.30 4.00 13.62
CA LEU A 253 1.99 2.90 14.31
C LEU A 253 1.11 2.26 15.40
N PHE A 254 0.36 3.06 16.15
CA PHE A 254 -0.61 2.55 17.13
C PHE A 254 -1.80 1.82 16.48
N ASP A 255 -2.32 2.32 15.37
CA ASP A 255 -3.39 1.66 14.61
C ASP A 255 -2.94 0.30 14.03
N LEU A 256 -1.64 0.14 13.82
CA LEU A 256 -1.02 -1.14 13.47
C LEU A 256 -0.77 -2.04 14.69
N GLY A 257 -0.98 -1.59 15.92
CA GLY A 257 -0.58 -2.33 17.11
C GLY A 257 0.93 -2.51 17.20
N PHE A 258 1.70 -1.59 16.60
CA PHE A 258 3.15 -1.60 16.57
C PHE A 258 3.71 -0.32 17.16
N ALA A 259 3.69 -0.26 18.48
CA ALA A 259 4.34 0.82 19.19
C ALA A 259 5.83 0.52 19.36
N ALA A 260 6.66 0.98 18.42
CA ALA A 260 8.11 1.02 18.56
C ALA A 260 8.64 2.44 18.35
N LYS A 261 9.11 3.09 19.42
CA LYS A 261 9.65 4.45 19.34
C LYS A 261 10.88 4.51 18.41
N ALA A 262 11.67 3.43 18.42
CA ALA A 262 12.82 3.23 17.54
C ALA A 262 12.48 3.22 16.04
N VAL A 263 11.20 3.02 15.68
CA VAL A 263 10.70 3.20 14.30
C VAL A 263 10.06 4.57 14.11
N ALA A 264 9.28 5.04 15.10
CA ALA A 264 8.58 6.31 15.03
C ALA A 264 9.52 7.49 14.78
N VAL A 265 10.60 7.60 15.56
CA VAL A 265 11.59 8.70 15.44
C VAL A 265 12.21 8.77 14.04
N PRO A 266 12.86 7.71 13.51
CA PRO A 266 13.46 7.79 12.19
C PRO A 266 12.43 7.92 11.06
N ALA A 267 11.23 7.34 11.19
CA ALA A 267 10.16 7.52 10.21
C ALA A 267 9.67 8.97 10.17
N THR A 268 9.51 9.61 11.33
CA THR A 268 9.18 11.02 11.43
C THR A 268 10.28 11.90 10.84
N ALA A 269 11.55 11.64 11.14
CA ALA A 269 12.67 12.37 10.57
C ALA A 269 12.73 12.25 9.04
N LEU A 270 12.52 11.05 8.49
CA LEU A 270 12.42 10.83 7.05
C LEU A 270 11.25 11.61 6.43
N LEU A 271 10.09 11.61 7.08
CA LEU A 271 8.94 12.38 6.60
C LEU A 271 9.25 13.89 6.57
N MET A 272 9.90 14.42 7.61
CA MET A 272 10.32 15.84 7.64
C MET A 272 11.30 16.18 6.51
N LYS A 273 12.26 15.30 6.21
CA LYS A 273 13.20 15.49 5.09
C LYS A 273 12.49 15.47 3.72
N LEU A 274 11.51 14.58 3.55
CA LEU A 274 10.74 14.45 2.31
C LEU A 274 9.75 15.60 2.08
N VAL A 275 9.16 16.13 3.14
CA VAL A 275 8.21 17.26 3.09
C VAL A 275 8.88 18.56 2.64
N HIS A 276 10.21 18.70 2.77
CA HIS A 276 10.92 19.86 2.25
C HIS A 276 11.04 19.87 0.70
N LEU A 277 10.71 18.76 0.02
CA LEU A 277 10.86 18.55 -1.44
C LEU A 277 9.51 18.54 -2.22
N THR A 278 8.51 19.27 -1.75
CA THR A 278 7.05 19.12 -1.95
C THR A 278 6.42 19.17 -3.36
N ILE A 279 7.12 18.93 -4.46
CA ILE A 279 6.49 18.78 -5.80
C ILE A 279 6.62 17.35 -6.36
N ALA A 280 7.68 16.61 -6.00
CA ALA A 280 7.90 15.25 -6.51
C ALA A 280 7.09 14.17 -5.76
N TRP A 281 6.77 14.42 -4.48
CA TRP A 281 6.18 13.42 -3.58
C TRP A 281 4.77 12.99 -3.98
N VAL A 282 3.94 13.91 -4.47
CA VAL A 282 2.59 13.60 -4.99
C VAL A 282 2.67 12.78 -6.28
N LYS A 283 3.58 13.11 -7.20
CA LYS A 283 3.73 12.35 -8.46
C LYS A 283 4.30 10.95 -8.25
N ALA A 284 5.22 10.76 -7.30
CA ALA A 284 5.95 9.51 -7.11
C ALA A 284 5.19 8.44 -6.30
N ASN A 285 4.32 8.82 -5.35
CA ASN A 285 3.55 7.85 -4.56
C ASN A 285 2.25 7.41 -5.24
N LEU A 286 1.82 8.09 -6.31
CA LEU A 286 0.61 7.73 -7.04
C LEU A 286 0.86 6.72 -8.17
N SER A 287 2.09 6.62 -8.68
CA SER A 287 2.49 5.58 -9.65
C SER A 287 2.61 4.18 -9.04
N SER A 288 2.87 4.07 -7.73
CA SER A 288 2.90 2.78 -7.01
C SER A 288 1.50 2.23 -6.68
N LEU A 289 0.44 3.02 -6.90
CA LEU A 289 -0.96 2.65 -6.68
C LEU A 289 -1.70 2.26 -7.97
N THR A 290 -1.09 2.40 -9.15
CA THR A 290 -1.72 2.12 -10.43
C THR A 290 -1.40 0.70 -10.90
N TRP A 291 -2.35 -0.21 -10.69
CA TRP A 291 -2.28 -1.56 -11.23
C TRP A 291 -2.74 -1.60 -12.69
N LEU A 292 -1.88 -2.10 -13.58
CA LEU A 292 -2.13 -2.52 -14.97
C LEU A 292 -2.11 -1.45 -16.10
N GLY A 293 -1.18 -0.50 -16.05
CA GLY A 293 -0.74 0.21 -17.28
C GLY A 293 -1.88 0.81 -18.11
N ASP A 294 -2.91 1.30 -17.42
CA ASP A 294 -4.03 2.02 -18.01
C ASP A 294 -3.76 3.50 -17.78
N GLU A 295 -4.00 4.34 -18.80
CA GLU A 295 -3.76 5.80 -18.82
C GLU A 295 -4.61 6.60 -17.80
N ARG A 296 -5.12 5.93 -16.76
CA ARG A 296 -6.00 6.42 -15.68
C ARG A 296 -5.32 7.45 -14.75
N TRP A 297 -4.10 7.88 -15.05
CA TRP A 297 -3.29 8.76 -14.21
C TRP A 297 -2.60 9.90 -14.99
N LYS A 298 -3.39 10.70 -15.73
CA LYS A 298 -3.13 12.14 -15.73
C LYS A 298 -3.87 12.71 -14.53
N ALA A 299 -3.13 13.06 -13.48
CA ALA A 299 -3.62 13.84 -12.35
C ALA A 299 -4.48 15.00 -12.87
N LYS A 300 -5.80 14.91 -12.69
CA LYS A 300 -6.71 16.05 -12.93
C LYS A 300 -7.30 16.63 -11.66
N ASN A 301 -7.25 15.96 -10.51
CA ASN A 301 -7.99 16.43 -9.32
C ASN A 301 -7.15 16.63 -8.04
N CYS A 302 -5.82 16.61 -8.11
CA CYS A 302 -4.97 17.37 -7.16
C CYS A 302 -4.22 18.54 -7.82
N THR A 303 -4.35 18.65 -9.14
CA THR A 303 -3.89 19.79 -9.95
C THR A 303 -5.05 20.66 -10.42
N GLY A 304 -6.30 20.21 -10.27
CA GLY A 304 -7.50 21.00 -10.56
C GLY A 304 -7.88 21.87 -9.37
N THR A 305 -7.61 23.17 -9.49
CA THR A 305 -8.19 24.27 -8.68
C THR A 305 -7.92 24.28 -7.17
N CYS A 306 -6.67 24.01 -6.76
CA CYS A 306 -6.14 24.49 -5.47
C CYS A 306 -4.89 25.37 -5.64
N TRP A 307 -4.60 25.77 -6.87
CA TRP A 307 -3.51 26.68 -7.21
C TRP A 307 -4.08 27.71 -8.19
N GLY A 308 -4.71 28.73 -7.61
CA GLY A 308 -5.58 29.71 -8.25
C GLY A 308 -6.85 29.86 -7.43
#